data_AF-A0A966UJ70-F1
#
_entry.id   AF-A0A966UJ70-F1
#
_cell.length_a   1.000
_cell.length_b   1.000
_cell.length_c   1.000
_cell.angle_alpha   90.00
_cell.angle_beta   90.00
_cell.angle_gamma   90.00
#
_symmetry.space_group_name_H-M   'P 1'
#
loop_
_entity.id
_entity.type
_entity.pdbx_description
1 polymer ?
#
loop_
_entity_poly.entity_id
_entity_poly.type
_entity_poly.pdbx_seq_one_letter_code
_entity_poly.pdbx_strand_id
1 'polypeptide(L)'
;MAIGSIFDIPDDVVPDGIRHHRLMVRRFGPLIAIAVAAAAGVVAAMLLVGSNSAIRGVPGFILAVAAVPTLPLFGVPVMGGNVRWLLALVSSAALWYSVGVLAARRSTADVVSSWPEWRREYLRLAIGVWVGALLGLAVAATVLSVNL
;
A
#
# COMPACT_ATOMS: atom_id res chain seq x y z
N MET A 1 -35.77 11.94 -9.12
CA MET A 1 -35.02 11.55 -7.91
C MET A 1 -33.62 11.18 -8.34
N ALA A 2 -32.66 12.08 -8.11
CA ALA A 2 -31.34 12.04 -8.73
C ALA A 2 -30.45 10.96 -8.10
N ILE A 3 -29.98 10.01 -8.92
CA ILE A 3 -28.88 9.06 -8.60
C ILE A 3 -27.52 9.77 -8.80
N GLY A 4 -27.47 11.10 -8.64
CA GLY A 4 -26.28 11.92 -8.91
C GLY A 4 -25.42 12.23 -7.68
N SER A 5 -25.92 12.00 -6.45
CA SER A 5 -25.26 12.51 -5.24
C SER A 5 -24.11 11.65 -4.69
N ILE A 6 -23.96 10.41 -5.19
CA ILE A 6 -22.87 9.52 -4.73
C ILE A 6 -21.58 9.77 -5.54
N PHE A 7 -21.73 10.21 -6.79
CA PHE A 7 -20.65 10.49 -7.71
C PHE A 7 -20.72 11.96 -8.08
N ASP A 8 -20.07 12.81 -7.29
CA ASP A 8 -19.87 14.24 -7.56
C ASP A 8 -18.95 14.39 -8.79
N ILE A 9 -19.50 14.08 -9.95
CA ILE A 9 -18.87 14.11 -11.27
C ILE A 9 -19.50 15.30 -11.99
N PRO A 10 -18.68 16.25 -12.49
CA PRO A 10 -19.19 17.40 -13.22
C PRO A 10 -20.18 17.00 -14.33
N ASP A 11 -21.24 17.79 -14.49
CA ASP A 11 -22.35 17.52 -15.41
C ASP A 11 -21.94 17.45 -16.90
N ASP A 12 -20.70 17.85 -17.23
CA ASP A 12 -20.10 17.79 -18.58
C ASP A 12 -19.42 16.45 -18.91
N VAL A 13 -19.35 15.50 -17.97
CA VAL A 13 -18.64 14.24 -18.15
C VAL A 13 -19.60 13.14 -18.60
N VAL A 14 -19.49 12.76 -19.88
CA VAL A 14 -20.23 11.63 -20.45
C VAL A 14 -19.84 10.32 -19.73
N PRO A 15 -20.80 9.55 -19.18
CA PRO A 15 -20.56 8.20 -18.67
C PRO A 15 -19.88 7.33 -19.74
N ASP A 16 -18.88 6.52 -19.34
CA ASP A 16 -17.97 5.79 -20.25
C ASP A 16 -17.05 6.62 -21.16
N GLY A 17 -17.01 7.94 -20.99
CA GLY A 17 -16.04 8.80 -21.65
C GLY A 17 -14.60 8.65 -21.10
N ILE A 18 -13.61 9.01 -21.92
CA ILE A 18 -12.18 9.02 -21.52
C ILE A 18 -11.94 9.90 -20.28
N ARG A 19 -12.68 11.02 -20.15
CA ARG A 19 -12.61 11.91 -18.96
C ARG A 19 -13.17 11.24 -17.70
N HIS A 20 -14.24 10.45 -17.81
CA HIS A 20 -14.85 9.73 -16.70
C HIS A 20 -13.85 8.74 -16.08
N HIS A 21 -13.21 7.92 -16.93
CA HIS A 21 -12.20 6.96 -16.51
C HIS A 21 -10.98 7.62 -15.83
N ARG A 22 -10.51 8.76 -16.34
CA ARG A 22 -9.42 9.53 -15.72
C ARG A 22 -9.76 10.03 -14.32
N LEU A 23 -10.97 10.55 -14.14
CA LEU A 23 -11.44 11.05 -12.85
C LEU A 23 -11.56 9.92 -11.83
N MET A 24 -12.10 8.77 -12.26
CA MET A 24 -12.18 7.58 -11.39
C MET A 24 -10.79 7.13 -10.92
N VAL A 25 -9.82 7.00 -11.83
CA VAL A 25 -8.45 6.58 -11.46
C VAL A 25 -7.79 7.58 -10.51
N ARG A 26 -7.97 8.90 -10.72
CA ARG A 26 -7.39 9.93 -9.84
C ARG A 26 -8.00 9.93 -8.44
N ARG A 27 -9.31 9.71 -8.33
CA ARG A 27 -10.03 9.73 -7.06
C ARG A 27 -9.86 8.42 -6.28
N PHE A 28 -9.97 7.27 -6.95
CA PHE A 28 -9.97 5.97 -6.30
C PHE A 28 -8.61 5.27 -6.29
N GLY A 29 -7.68 5.61 -7.18
CA GLY A 29 -6.34 5.02 -7.21
C GLY A 29 -5.59 5.06 -5.86
N PRO A 30 -5.54 6.21 -5.16
CA PRO A 30 -4.94 6.30 -3.83
C PRO A 30 -5.62 5.42 -2.79
N LEU A 31 -6.96 5.34 -2.83
CA LEU A 31 -7.75 4.54 -1.89
C LEU A 31 -7.56 3.04 -2.15
N ILE A 32 -7.51 2.64 -3.42
CA ILE A 32 -7.26 1.25 -3.81
C ILE A 32 -5.84 0.83 -3.41
N ALA A 33 -4.84 1.70 -3.50
CA ALA A 33 -3.49 1.41 -3.01
C ALA A 33 -3.49 1.07 -1.51
N ILE A 34 -4.17 1.87 -0.68
CA ILE A 34 -4.35 1.57 0.75
C ILE A 34 -5.12 0.26 0.93
N ALA A 35 -6.21 0.06 0.19
CA ALA A 35 -7.05 -1.13 0.32
C ALA A 35 -6.26 -2.42 0.00
N VAL A 36 -5.40 -2.40 -1.03
CA VAL A 36 -4.51 -3.51 -1.38
C VAL A 36 -3.51 -3.77 -0.27
N ALA A 37 -2.87 -2.73 0.27
CA ALA A 37 -1.94 -2.87 1.39
C ALA A 37 -2.64 -3.40 2.65
N ALA A 38 -3.84 -2.92 2.96
CA ALA A 38 -4.65 -3.39 4.08
C ALA A 38 -5.05 -4.86 3.92
N ALA A 39 -5.49 -5.26 2.72
CA ALA A 39 -5.81 -6.65 2.42
C ALA A 39 -4.59 -7.57 2.60
N ALA A 40 -3.42 -7.15 2.11
CA ALA A 40 -2.17 -7.86 2.34
C ALA A 40 -1.83 -7.96 3.84
N GLY A 41 -2.04 -6.88 4.60
CA GLY A 41 -1.83 -6.86 6.05
C GLY A 41 -2.76 -7.81 6.81
N VAL A 42 -4.02 -7.93 6.38
CA VAL A 42 -4.97 -8.90 6.94
C VAL A 42 -4.51 -10.34 6.68
N VAL A 43 -4.10 -10.65 5.45
CA VAL A 43 -3.55 -11.98 5.12
C VAL A 43 -2.28 -12.26 5.93
N ALA A 44 -1.41 -11.27 6.10
CA ALA A 44 -0.23 -11.39 6.93
C ALA A 44 -0.59 -11.70 8.40
N ALA A 45 -1.58 -11.00 8.96
CA ALA A 45 -2.07 -11.27 10.30
C ALA A 45 -2.65 -12.69 10.43
N MET A 46 -3.42 -13.17 9.45
CA MET A 46 -3.91 -14.56 9.45
C MET A 46 -2.78 -15.60 9.44
N LEU A 47 -1.69 -15.31 8.74
CA LEU A 47 -0.52 -16.18 8.72
C LEU A 47 0.25 -16.16 10.04
N LEU A 48 0.34 -15.00 10.70
CA LEU A 48 1.16 -14.80 11.90
C LEU A 48 0.45 -15.13 13.21
N VAL A 49 -0.85 -14.83 13.33
CA VAL A 49 -1.61 -15.03 14.58
C VAL A 49 -1.64 -16.52 14.95
N GLY A 50 -1.15 -16.81 16.17
CA GLY A 50 -1.07 -18.18 16.71
C GLY A 50 -0.09 -19.09 15.96
N SER A 51 0.82 -18.54 15.15
CA SER A 51 1.78 -19.35 14.41
C SER A 51 3.04 -19.63 15.23
N ASN A 52 3.37 -20.92 15.39
CA ASN A 52 4.68 -21.40 15.87
C ASN A 52 5.49 -22.07 14.76
N SER A 53 5.06 -21.95 13.49
CA SER A 53 5.70 -22.61 12.35
C SER A 53 6.40 -21.60 11.45
N ALA A 54 7.64 -21.90 11.06
CA ALA A 54 8.41 -21.07 10.12
C ALA A 54 7.73 -20.96 8.74
N ILE A 55 7.03 -22.01 8.30
CA ILE A 55 6.34 -22.05 6.99
C ILE A 55 5.23 -20.99 6.92
N ARG A 56 4.58 -20.67 8.05
CA ARG A 56 3.59 -19.59 8.13
C ARG A 56 4.23 -18.27 8.55
N GLY A 57 5.18 -18.33 9.49
CA GLY A 57 5.83 -17.18 10.12
C GLY A 57 6.62 -16.33 9.14
N VAL A 58 7.52 -16.94 8.36
CA VAL A 58 8.38 -16.23 7.41
C VAL A 58 7.58 -15.50 6.33
N PRO A 59 6.71 -16.16 5.54
CA PRO A 59 5.93 -15.46 4.52
C PRO A 59 4.93 -14.47 5.12
N GLY A 60 4.33 -14.78 6.28
CA GLY A 60 3.47 -13.84 7.00
C GLY A 60 4.20 -12.57 7.40
N PHE A 61 5.44 -12.68 7.87
CA PHE A 61 6.25 -11.53 8.25
C PHE A 61 6.70 -10.70 7.04
N ILE A 62 7.16 -11.35 5.97
CA ILE A 62 7.50 -10.67 4.70
C ILE A 62 6.27 -9.91 4.18
N LEU A 63 5.09 -10.53 4.22
CA LEU A 63 3.85 -9.89 3.79
C LEU A 63 3.43 -8.74 4.71
N ALA A 64 3.64 -8.86 6.03
CA ALA A 64 3.41 -7.78 6.98
C ALA A 64 4.30 -6.56 6.70
N VAL A 65 5.58 -6.79 6.41
CA VAL A 65 6.53 -5.74 6.04
C VAL A 65 6.19 -5.15 4.67
N ALA A 66 5.75 -5.96 3.72
CA ALA A 66 5.27 -5.45 2.43
C ALA A 66 4.01 -4.59 2.58
N ALA A 67 3.08 -4.96 3.47
CA ALA A 67 1.86 -4.21 3.75
C ALA A 67 2.15 -2.92 4.54
N VAL A 68 3.04 -3.00 5.54
CA VAL A 68 3.41 -1.92 6.46
C VAL A 68 4.94 -1.71 6.40
N PRO A 69 5.46 -1.12 5.31
CA PRO A 69 6.89 -0.99 5.05
C PRO A 69 7.66 -0.16 6.08
N THR A 70 6.98 0.64 6.90
CA THR A 70 7.62 1.45 7.94
C THR A 70 7.73 0.73 9.29
N LEU A 71 7.29 -0.52 9.43
CA LEU A 71 7.46 -1.31 10.66
C LEU A 71 8.90 -1.31 11.20
N PRO A 72 9.94 -1.55 10.37
CA PRO A 72 11.32 -1.61 10.86
C PRO A 72 11.80 -0.29 11.45
N LEU A 73 11.32 0.84 10.94
CA LEU A 73 11.70 2.18 11.41
C LEU A 73 11.30 2.42 12.86
N PHE A 74 10.18 1.83 13.30
CA PHE A 74 9.67 1.96 14.66
C PHE A 74 10.06 0.80 15.57
N GLY A 75 10.92 -0.11 15.11
CA GLY A 75 11.40 -1.26 15.87
C GLY A 75 10.33 -2.34 16.10
N VAL A 76 9.23 -2.34 15.34
CA VAL A 76 8.17 -3.34 15.46
C VAL A 76 8.56 -4.59 14.66
N PRO A 77 8.45 -5.83 15.20
CA PRO A 77 7.77 -6.21 16.44
C PRO A 77 8.69 -6.34 17.67
N VAL A 78 10.01 -6.16 17.52
CA VAL A 78 11.00 -6.35 18.60
C VAL A 78 10.68 -5.47 19.81
N MET A 79 10.25 -4.23 19.55
CA MET A 79 9.81 -3.32 20.56
C MET A 79 8.28 -3.20 20.57
N GLY A 80 7.67 -3.47 21.73
CA GLY A 80 6.24 -3.29 21.94
C GLY A 80 5.80 -1.81 22.03
N GLY A 81 4.48 -1.61 22.13
CA GLY A 81 3.85 -0.32 22.41
C GLY A 81 2.88 0.17 21.33
N ASN A 82 1.66 0.51 21.75
CA ASN A 82 0.56 0.90 20.85
C ASN A 82 0.91 2.12 19.98
N VAL A 83 1.66 3.09 20.52
CA VAL A 83 2.06 4.30 19.78
C VAL A 83 2.95 3.96 18.59
N ARG A 84 3.91 3.04 18.74
CA ARG A 84 4.82 2.63 17.66
C ARG A 84 4.08 1.92 16.53
N TRP A 85 3.15 1.04 16.89
CA TRP A 85 2.24 0.41 15.94
C TRP A 85 1.40 1.44 15.17
N LEU A 86 0.82 2.41 15.89
CA LEU A 86 -0.01 3.44 15.29
C LEU A 86 0.80 4.34 14.34
N LEU A 87 2.02 4.73 14.73
CA LEU A 87 2.94 5.48 13.86
C LEU A 87 3.33 4.68 12.61
N ALA A 88 3.63 3.38 12.74
CA ALA A 88 3.94 2.51 11.59
C ALA A 88 2.75 2.40 10.63
N LEU A 89 1.54 2.17 11.16
CA LEU A 89 0.32 2.07 10.36
C LEU A 89 -0.01 3.37 9.63
N VAL A 90 0.01 4.51 10.32
CA VAL A 90 -0.32 5.82 9.73
C VAL A 90 0.73 6.23 8.69
N SER A 91 2.02 6.06 8.99
CA SER A 91 3.09 6.40 8.04
C SER A 91 3.07 5.50 6.80
N SER A 92 2.78 4.20 6.96
CA SER A 92 2.63 3.28 5.83
C SER A 92 1.36 3.56 5.02
N ALA A 93 0.24 3.92 5.66
CA ALA A 93 -0.97 4.35 4.96
C ALA A 93 -0.72 5.62 4.14
N ALA A 94 -0.02 6.60 4.71
CA ALA A 94 0.39 7.82 4.00
C ALA A 94 1.34 7.51 2.83
N LEU A 95 2.26 6.57 2.99
CA LEU A 95 3.15 6.12 1.92
C LEU A 95 2.36 5.47 0.78
N TRP A 96 1.49 4.50 1.07
CA TRP A 96 0.68 3.82 0.07
C TRP A 96 -0.31 4.76 -0.63
N TYR A 97 -0.89 5.70 0.11
CA TYR A 97 -1.69 6.77 -0.47
C TYR A 97 -0.88 7.58 -1.48
N SER A 98 0.32 8.02 -1.09
CA SER A 98 1.22 8.82 -1.93
C SER A 98 1.65 8.06 -3.19
N VAL A 99 1.95 6.76 -3.06
CA VAL A 99 2.23 5.86 -4.19
C VAL A 99 1.03 5.77 -5.12
N GLY A 100 -0.18 5.61 -4.59
CA GLY A 100 -1.41 5.56 -5.39
C GLY A 100 -1.73 6.90 -6.08
N VAL A 101 -1.46 8.04 -5.45
CA VAL A 101 -1.55 9.38 -6.06
C VAL A 101 -0.54 9.50 -7.20
N LEU A 102 0.71 9.10 -6.98
CA LEU A 102 1.76 9.20 -8.01
C LEU A 102 1.46 8.29 -9.20
N ALA A 103 1.02 7.06 -8.95
CA ALA A 103 0.59 6.12 -9.98
C ALA A 103 -0.59 6.69 -10.79
N ALA A 104 -1.59 7.27 -10.14
CA ALA A 104 -2.73 7.90 -10.82
C ALA A 104 -2.36 9.14 -11.63
N ARG A 105 -1.40 9.95 -11.15
CA ARG A 105 -0.87 11.09 -11.90
C ARG A 105 -0.12 10.62 -13.15
N ARG A 106 0.74 9.60 -13.03
CA ARG A 106 1.50 9.05 -14.16
C ARG A 106 0.59 8.37 -15.20
N SER A 107 -0.37 7.56 -14.76
CA SER A 107 -1.25 6.85 -15.69
C SER A 107 -2.25 7.76 -16.42
N THR A 108 -2.57 8.93 -15.86
CA THR A 108 -3.48 9.90 -16.50
C THR A 108 -2.78 10.99 -17.30
N ALA A 109 -1.45 10.92 -17.42
CA ALA A 109 -0.67 11.80 -18.30
C ALA A 109 -0.84 11.41 -19.78
N ASP A 110 -1.05 10.12 -20.07
CA ASP A 110 -1.21 9.61 -21.43
C ASP A 110 -2.66 9.70 -21.94
N VAL A 111 -2.82 9.72 -23.27
CA VAL A 111 -4.12 9.85 -23.95
C VAL A 111 -5.05 8.67 -23.61
N VAL A 112 -4.49 7.47 -23.52
CA VAL A 112 -5.18 6.23 -23.15
C VAL A 112 -4.96 5.99 -21.66
N SER A 113 -5.88 6.43 -20.80
CA SER A 113 -5.80 6.15 -19.37
C SER A 113 -6.81 5.06 -19.00
N SER A 114 -6.35 3.88 -18.60
CA SER A 114 -7.21 2.85 -18.04
C SER A 114 -6.60 2.20 -16.79
N TRP A 115 -7.41 1.37 -16.13
CA TRP A 115 -7.06 0.69 -14.88
C TRP A 115 -5.80 -0.22 -14.97
N PRO A 116 -5.55 -0.94 -16.08
CA PRO A 116 -4.32 -1.71 -16.27
C PRO A 116 -3.05 -0.86 -16.22
N GLU A 117 -3.06 0.35 -16.78
CA GLU A 117 -1.89 1.25 -16.76
C GLU A 117 -1.61 1.74 -15.35
N TRP A 118 -2.67 2.12 -14.61
CA TRP A 118 -2.54 2.46 -13.19
C TRP A 118 -1.91 1.30 -12.41
N ARG A 119 -2.37 0.05 -12.62
CA ARG A 119 -1.81 -1.12 -11.94
C ARG A 119 -0.33 -1.33 -12.27
N ARG A 120 0.07 -1.13 -13.53
CA ARG A 120 1.47 -1.27 -13.96
C ARG A 120 2.37 -0.23 -13.28
N GLU A 121 1.94 1.03 -13.24
CA GLU A 121 2.67 2.10 -12.55
C GLU A 121 2.72 1.89 -11.04
N TYR A 122 1.59 1.49 -10.44
CA TYR A 122 1.51 1.14 -9.03
C TYR A 122 2.51 0.02 -8.68
N LEU A 123 2.54 -1.08 -9.46
CA LEU A 123 3.46 -2.19 -9.21
C LEU A 123 4.94 -1.79 -9.34
N ARG A 124 5.29 -0.94 -10.31
CA ARG A 124 6.66 -0.42 -10.45
C ARG A 124 7.10 0.36 -9.21
N LEU A 125 6.22 1.22 -8.69
CA LEU A 125 6.48 1.98 -7.46
C LEU A 125 6.49 1.07 -6.22
N ALA A 126 5.56 0.13 -6.13
CA ALA A 126 5.44 -0.82 -5.02
C ALA A 126 6.69 -1.70 -4.88
N ILE A 127 7.28 -2.15 -5.99
CA ILE A 127 8.54 -2.92 -5.98
C ILE A 127 9.66 -2.13 -5.30
N GLY A 128 9.80 -0.84 -5.60
CA GLY A 128 10.79 0.01 -4.93
C GLY A 128 10.57 0.11 -3.42
N VAL A 129 9.32 0.26 -3.00
CA VAL A 129 8.95 0.29 -1.57
C VAL A 129 9.26 -1.05 -0.89
N TRP A 130 8.90 -2.18 -1.52
CA TRP A 130 9.16 -3.51 -0.97
C TRP A 130 10.65 -3.80 -0.85
N VAL A 131 11.43 -3.51 -1.91
CA VAL A 131 12.88 -3.69 -1.89
C VAL A 131 13.50 -2.84 -0.79
N GLY A 132 13.13 -1.55 -0.69
CA GLY A 132 13.63 -0.67 0.36
C GLY A 132 13.29 -1.16 1.78
N ALA A 133 12.04 -1.56 2.00
CA ALA A 133 11.59 -2.05 3.31
C ALA A 133 12.28 -3.37 3.72
N LEU A 134 12.40 -4.31 2.79
CA LEU A 134 13.05 -5.60 3.04
C LEU A 134 14.57 -5.45 3.25
N LEU A 135 15.23 -4.56 2.49
CA LEU A 135 16.65 -4.25 2.71
C LEU A 135 16.86 -3.56 4.06
N GLY A 136 16.02 -2.57 4.40
CA GLY A 136 16.10 -1.90 5.70
C GLY A 136 15.90 -2.86 6.86
N LEU A 137 14.96 -3.79 6.73
CA LEU A 137 14.75 -4.88 7.68
C LEU A 137 15.98 -5.80 7.78
N ALA A 138 16.56 -6.22 6.65
CA ALA A 138 17.73 -7.08 6.63
C ALA A 138 18.91 -6.41 7.36
N VAL A 139 19.16 -5.12 7.10
CA VAL A 139 20.18 -4.33 7.81
C VAL A 139 19.88 -4.23 9.31
N ALA A 140 18.64 -3.97 9.69
CA ALA A 140 18.25 -3.92 11.10
C ALA A 140 18.48 -5.27 11.79
N ALA A 141 18.18 -6.38 11.12
CA ALA A 141 18.39 -7.73 11.63
C ALA A 141 19.89 -8.06 11.81
N THR A 142 20.75 -7.68 10.85
CA THR A 142 22.19 -7.91 11.00
C THR A 142 22.78 -7.09 12.13
N VAL A 143 22.41 -5.81 12.24
CA VAL A 143 22.84 -4.94 13.34
C VAL A 143 22.39 -5.50 14.68
N LEU A 144 21.14 -5.95 14.80
CA LEU A 144 20.66 -6.58 16.04
C LEU A 144 21.45 -7.85 16.38
N SER A 145 21.76 -8.69 15.39
CA SER A 145 22.48 -9.95 15.63
C SER A 145 23.92 -9.77 16.13
N VAL A 146 24.57 -8.66 15.81
CA VAL A 146 25.95 -8.36 16.26
C VAL A 146 25.98 -7.77 17.67
N ASN A 147 24.86 -7.21 18.14
CA ASN A 147 24.75 -6.58 19.45
C ASN A 147 24.15 -7.50 20.54
N LEU A 148 23.87 -8.76 20.22
CA LEU A 148 23.38 -9.81 21.13
C LEU A 148 24.50 -10.82 21.42
#